data_AF-A0A661B1S5-F1
#
_entry.id   AF-A0A661B1S5-F1
#
_cell.length_a   1.000
_cell.length_b   1.000
_cell.length_c   1.000
_cell.angle_alpha   90.00
_cell.angle_beta   90.00
_cell.angle_gamma   90.00
#
_symmetry.space_group_name_H-M   'P 1'
#
loop_
_entity.id
_entity.type
_entity.pdbx_description
1 polymer ?
#
loop_
_entity_poly.entity_id
_entity_poly.type
_entity_poly.pdbx_seq_one_letter_code
_entity_poly.pdbx_strand_id
1 'polypeptide(L)'
;MRRTTLLAIAIAIFVIASLGFGDDARVSAFGYGAKFIPDANDMIYTPITALSYKNRIQLEFGTYMGGGATPSGQWGLFNLGLGENFVLGAAIRRSDGKIFSIADYMAETPPNPGINIWGAYNFGSARVGLGIYRAAYSSEQKDNGNNTDNKYKSGVTSIRASAGVDILGGTTETSFNIDFNGLSTESENSSNQTYTDKTTGGMEIGLRLRAFIPAGDNVEIVPNAAFSTFSYSEEINDYSGNITDFGDYTNMNLDIGCAVNTQILDDGVISLGLGMNMINTDD
;
A
#
# COMPACT_ATOMS: atom_id res chain seq x y z
N MET A 1 -8.17 -39.56 19.11
CA MET A 1 -8.94 -39.06 17.96
C MET A 1 -8.12 -39.22 16.69
N ARG A 2 -8.73 -39.65 15.58
CA ARG A 2 -8.03 -39.76 14.28
C ARG A 2 -7.63 -38.36 13.81
N ARG A 3 -6.43 -38.21 13.22
CA ARG A 3 -5.88 -36.93 12.72
C ARG A 3 -6.87 -36.16 11.83
N THR A 4 -7.69 -36.86 11.05
CA THR A 4 -8.75 -36.31 10.21
C THR A 4 -9.88 -35.63 10.98
N THR A 5 -10.21 -36.12 12.18
CA THR A 5 -11.23 -35.52 13.04
C THR A 5 -10.73 -34.22 13.67
N LEU A 6 -9.45 -34.15 14.05
CA LEU A 6 -8.82 -32.92 14.55
C LEU A 6 -8.72 -31.85 13.46
N LEU A 7 -8.37 -32.23 12.24
CA LEU A 7 -8.32 -31.33 11.08
C LEU A 7 -9.71 -30.77 10.75
N ALA A 8 -10.75 -31.62 10.74
CA ALA A 8 -12.12 -31.18 10.48
C ALA A 8 -12.64 -30.22 11.57
N ILE A 9 -12.30 -30.47 12.83
CA ILE A 9 -12.66 -29.58 13.95
C ILE A 9 -11.92 -28.25 13.85
N ALA A 10 -10.63 -28.27 13.49
CA ALA A 10 -9.87 -27.04 13.27
C ALA A 10 -10.50 -26.22 12.13
N ILE A 11 -10.73 -26.82 10.96
CA ILE A 11 -11.36 -26.16 9.80
C ILE A 11 -12.73 -25.59 10.20
N ALA A 12 -13.56 -26.31 10.96
CA ALA A 12 -14.86 -25.83 11.41
C ALA A 12 -14.75 -24.62 12.35
N ILE A 13 -13.82 -24.63 13.30
CA ILE A 13 -13.56 -23.48 14.18
C ILE A 13 -13.04 -22.28 13.38
N PHE A 14 -12.18 -22.52 12.39
CA PHE A 14 -11.65 -21.49 11.49
C PHE A 14 -12.73 -20.86 10.60
N VAL A 15 -13.66 -21.65 10.06
CA VAL A 15 -14.79 -21.18 9.25
C VAL A 15 -15.80 -20.39 10.10
N ILE A 16 -16.04 -20.82 11.34
CA ILE A 16 -16.96 -20.11 12.25
C ILE A 16 -16.34 -18.77 12.71
N ALA A 17 -15.03 -18.73 12.94
CA ALA A 17 -14.32 -17.50 13.29
C ALA A 17 -14.24 -16.51 12.12
N SER A 18 -14.05 -16.97 10.88
CA SER A 18 -13.97 -16.08 9.71
C SER A 18 -15.30 -15.44 9.31
N LEU A 19 -16.43 -16.08 9.65
CA LEU A 19 -17.77 -15.53 9.44
C LEU A 19 -18.15 -14.44 10.46
N GLY A 20 -17.40 -14.31 11.57
CA GLY A 20 -17.70 -13.37 12.65
C GLY A 20 -17.03 -11.99 12.55
N PHE A 21 -16.04 -11.82 11.67
CA PHE A 21 -15.20 -10.61 11.59
C PHE A 21 -14.93 -10.22 10.13
N GLY A 22 -15.96 -9.70 9.46
CA GLY A 22 -15.85 -9.18 8.10
C GLY A 22 -15.66 -7.66 8.09
N ASP A 23 -14.45 -7.21 7.79
CA ASP A 23 -14.12 -6.59 6.50
C ASP A 23 -12.60 -6.79 6.26
N ASP A 24 -12.23 -7.33 5.11
CA ASP A 24 -10.85 -7.59 4.63
C ASP A 24 -9.89 -8.51 5.43
N ALA A 25 -10.41 -9.48 6.20
CA ALA A 25 -9.58 -10.46 6.95
C ALA A 25 -8.60 -11.28 6.08
N ARG A 26 -8.87 -11.45 4.78
CA ARG A 26 -7.95 -12.14 3.84
C ARG A 26 -6.65 -11.35 3.65
N VAL A 27 -6.74 -10.04 3.45
CA VAL A 27 -5.58 -9.20 3.18
C VAL A 27 -4.70 -9.10 4.43
N SER A 28 -5.29 -8.87 5.61
CA SER A 28 -4.53 -8.89 6.89
C SER A 28 -4.00 -10.29 7.23
N ALA A 29 -4.72 -11.37 6.93
CA ALA A 29 -4.25 -12.71 7.29
C ALA A 29 -3.12 -13.25 6.40
N PHE A 30 -3.00 -12.77 5.16
CA PHE A 30 -1.88 -13.09 4.28
C PHE A 30 -0.78 -12.01 4.27
N GLY A 31 -0.97 -10.90 4.98
CA GLY A 31 -0.02 -9.78 4.95
C GLY A 31 0.04 -9.12 3.57
N TYR A 32 -1.12 -8.90 2.95
CA TYR A 32 -1.32 -8.35 1.60
C TYR A 32 -0.55 -9.14 0.54
N GLY A 33 -0.95 -10.40 0.33
CA GLY A 33 -0.42 -11.27 -0.72
C GLY A 33 -0.12 -12.69 -0.23
N ALA A 34 -0.53 -13.72 -0.98
CA ALA A 34 -0.26 -15.12 -0.65
C ALA A 34 0.70 -15.74 -1.67
N LYS A 35 1.60 -16.64 -1.24
CA LYS A 35 2.57 -17.32 -2.15
C LYS A 35 1.90 -17.99 -3.36
N PHE A 36 0.67 -18.47 -3.20
CA PHE A 36 -0.10 -19.17 -4.23
C PHE A 36 -1.32 -18.39 -4.76
N ILE A 37 -1.61 -17.18 -4.24
CA ILE A 37 -2.55 -16.24 -4.88
C ILE A 37 -1.72 -15.06 -5.39
N PRO A 38 -1.19 -15.17 -6.62
CA PRO A 38 -0.29 -14.17 -7.13
C PRO A 38 -0.99 -12.84 -7.45
N ASP A 39 -0.84 -11.84 -6.58
CA ASP A 39 -1.14 -10.45 -6.91
C ASP A 39 0.15 -9.75 -7.40
N ALA A 40 0.13 -9.26 -8.64
CA ALA A 40 1.25 -8.49 -9.17
C ALA A 40 1.44 -7.17 -8.43
N ASN A 41 0.42 -6.66 -7.73
CA ASN A 41 0.58 -5.48 -6.90
C ASN A 41 1.48 -5.75 -5.67
N ASP A 42 1.72 -7.02 -5.29
CA ASP A 42 2.61 -7.35 -4.17
C ASP A 42 4.04 -6.83 -4.39
N MET A 43 4.50 -6.75 -5.66
CA MET A 43 5.84 -6.26 -5.98
C MET A 43 5.98 -4.75 -5.80
N ILE A 44 4.86 -4.02 -5.78
CA ILE A 44 4.82 -2.58 -5.50
C ILE A 44 5.10 -2.36 -4.01
N TYR A 45 4.47 -3.15 -3.13
CA TYR A 45 4.58 -3.00 -1.67
C TYR A 45 5.77 -3.76 -1.08
N THR A 46 6.15 -4.88 -1.68
CA THR A 46 7.24 -5.78 -1.26
C THR A 46 8.10 -6.14 -2.47
N PRO A 47 9.05 -5.27 -2.87
CA PRO A 47 9.82 -5.40 -4.12
C PRO A 47 10.50 -6.75 -4.38
N ILE A 48 10.94 -7.49 -3.36
CA ILE A 48 11.52 -8.85 -3.53
C ILE A 48 10.59 -9.82 -4.26
N THR A 49 9.26 -9.64 -4.19
CA THR A 49 8.30 -10.51 -4.86
C THR A 49 8.34 -10.34 -6.39
N ALA A 50 8.94 -9.27 -6.90
CA ALA A 50 9.18 -9.07 -8.34
C ALA A 50 9.97 -10.25 -8.96
N LEU A 51 10.82 -10.92 -8.16
CA LEU A 51 11.59 -12.10 -8.58
C LEU A 51 10.70 -13.28 -8.98
N SER A 52 9.48 -13.36 -8.45
CA SER A 52 8.47 -14.39 -8.75
C SER A 52 7.62 -14.05 -9.98
N TYR A 53 7.68 -12.81 -10.49
CA TYR A 53 6.82 -12.30 -11.56
C TYR A 53 7.58 -11.86 -12.80
N LYS A 54 8.70 -12.53 -13.11
CA LYS A 54 9.56 -12.15 -14.24
C LYS A 54 8.77 -12.11 -15.55
N ASN A 55 9.07 -11.10 -16.36
CA ASN A 55 8.52 -10.93 -17.72
C ASN A 55 6.99 -10.83 -17.73
N ARG A 56 6.45 -10.03 -16.81
CA ARG A 56 5.01 -9.74 -16.71
C ARG A 56 4.72 -8.33 -17.17
N ILE A 57 3.63 -8.16 -17.90
CA ILE A 57 3.01 -6.87 -18.21
C ILE A 57 1.56 -6.98 -17.77
N GLN A 58 1.06 -5.96 -17.08
CA GLN A 58 -0.34 -5.86 -16.72
C GLN A 58 -0.84 -4.45 -16.99
N LEU A 59 -2.01 -4.36 -17.61
CA LEU A 59 -2.65 -3.11 -17.95
C LEU A 59 -4.09 -3.20 -17.46
N GLU A 60 -4.56 -2.17 -16.78
CA GLU A 60 -5.95 -1.99 -16.44
C GLU A 60 -6.48 -0.74 -17.13
N PHE A 61 -7.52 -0.95 -17.94
CA PHE A 61 -8.21 0.14 -18.61
C PHE A 61 -9.41 0.53 -17.75
N GLY A 62 -9.27 1.65 -17.05
CA GLY A 62 -10.32 2.20 -16.20
C GLY A 62 -11.59 2.58 -16.96
N THR A 63 -12.67 2.78 -16.21
CA THR A 63 -14.01 3.10 -16.71
C THR A 63 -14.20 4.60 -16.94
N TYR A 64 -15.00 4.96 -17.95
CA TYR A 64 -15.40 6.33 -18.24
C TYR A 64 -16.80 6.61 -17.68
N MET A 65 -16.95 7.64 -16.85
CA MET A 65 -18.28 8.13 -16.43
C MET A 65 -18.47 9.59 -16.85
N GLY A 66 -19.11 9.80 -17.99
CA GLY A 66 -19.72 11.08 -18.37
C GLY A 66 -18.78 12.18 -18.90
N GLY A 67 -19.38 13.16 -19.59
CA GLY A 67 -18.66 14.28 -20.21
C GLY A 67 -18.03 15.20 -19.16
N GLY A 68 -16.72 15.45 -19.30
CA GLY A 68 -15.94 16.33 -18.41
C GLY A 68 -15.11 15.61 -17.34
N ALA A 69 -15.31 14.31 -17.13
CA ALA A 69 -14.50 13.52 -16.20
C ALA A 69 -13.20 13.01 -16.86
N THR A 70 -12.08 13.13 -16.15
CA THR A 70 -10.84 12.43 -16.52
C THR A 70 -11.02 10.94 -16.21
N PRO A 71 -10.68 10.02 -17.14
CA PRO A 71 -10.73 8.60 -16.85
C PRO A 71 -9.93 8.24 -15.59
N SER A 72 -10.54 7.53 -14.65
CA SER A 72 -9.93 7.09 -13.39
C SER A 72 -9.71 5.57 -13.40
N GLY A 73 -8.81 5.08 -12.55
CA GLY A 73 -8.52 3.64 -12.41
C GLY A 73 -7.66 3.02 -13.53
N GLN A 74 -7.17 3.82 -14.48
CA GLN A 74 -6.22 3.33 -15.49
C GLN A 74 -4.83 3.21 -14.91
N TRP A 75 -4.22 2.04 -15.01
CA TRP A 75 -2.83 1.86 -14.62
C TRP A 75 -2.15 0.81 -15.49
N GLY A 76 -0.83 0.87 -15.54
CA GLY A 76 -0.03 -0.11 -16.25
C GLY A 76 1.24 -0.42 -15.50
N LEU A 77 1.65 -1.68 -15.51
CA LEU A 77 2.94 -2.11 -14.99
C LEU A 77 3.65 -3.05 -15.96
N PHE A 78 4.97 -3.05 -15.86
CA PHE A 78 5.81 -4.09 -16.41
C PHE A 78 6.84 -4.54 -15.38
N ASN A 79 7.27 -5.78 -15.49
CA ASN A 79 8.29 -6.39 -14.67
C ASN A 79 9.18 -7.28 -15.54
N LEU A 80 10.44 -6.88 -15.73
CA LEU A 80 11.37 -7.48 -16.67
C LEU A 80 12.47 -8.25 -15.92
N GLY A 81 12.61 -9.54 -16.25
CA GLY A 81 13.73 -10.34 -15.78
C GLY A 81 14.99 -10.03 -16.58
N LEU A 82 16.04 -9.57 -15.90
CA LEU A 82 17.35 -9.30 -16.47
C LEU A 82 18.31 -10.39 -16.01
N GLY A 83 18.31 -11.50 -16.74
CA GLY A 83 19.03 -12.72 -16.37
C GLY A 83 18.34 -13.52 -15.26
N GLU A 84 19.12 -14.36 -14.58
CA GLU A 84 18.58 -15.31 -13.59
C GLU A 84 18.32 -14.67 -12.23
N ASN A 85 19.03 -13.60 -11.89
CA ASN A 85 19.04 -13.08 -10.52
C ASN A 85 18.48 -11.67 -10.36
N PHE A 86 18.31 -10.91 -11.45
CA PHE A 86 17.88 -9.51 -11.35
C PHE A 86 16.55 -9.28 -12.06
N VAL A 87 15.74 -8.40 -11.48
CA VAL A 87 14.46 -7.95 -12.03
C VAL A 87 14.35 -6.43 -11.85
N LEU A 88 13.82 -5.76 -12.87
CA LEU A 88 13.46 -4.36 -12.84
C LEU A 88 12.03 -4.21 -13.33
N GLY A 89 11.23 -3.38 -12.66
CA GLY A 89 9.88 -3.07 -13.11
C GLY A 89 9.50 -1.63 -12.84
N ALA A 90 8.40 -1.22 -13.45
CA ALA A 90 7.79 0.07 -13.18
C ALA A 90 6.27 -0.01 -13.37
N ALA A 91 5.56 0.89 -12.69
CA ALA A 91 4.14 1.10 -12.84
C ALA A 91 3.83 2.60 -13.01
N ILE A 92 2.79 2.90 -13.78
CA ILE A 92 2.30 4.26 -14.02
C ILE A 92 0.85 4.41 -13.56
N ARG A 93 0.46 5.66 -13.27
CA ARG A 93 -0.89 6.05 -12.86
C ARG A 93 -1.40 5.35 -11.59
N ARG A 94 -0.46 5.01 -10.70
CA ARG A 94 -0.73 4.46 -9.36
C ARG A 94 -1.01 5.59 -8.36
N SER A 95 -1.97 5.38 -7.46
CA SER A 95 -2.12 6.13 -6.21
C SER A 95 -1.64 5.25 -5.05
N ASP A 96 -0.62 5.71 -4.31
CA ASP A 96 -0.12 5.04 -3.10
C ASP A 96 0.05 6.09 -1.97
N GLY A 97 -0.33 5.72 -0.74
CA GLY A 97 -0.02 6.48 0.48
C GLY A 97 -1.23 7.09 1.19
N LYS A 98 -1.10 7.27 2.52
CA LYS A 98 -2.15 7.82 3.40
C LYS A 98 -2.59 9.25 3.02
N ILE A 99 -1.72 10.05 2.42
CA ILE A 99 -2.06 11.40 1.98
C ILE A 99 -3.19 11.47 0.96
N PHE A 100 -3.32 10.46 0.09
CA PHE A 100 -4.42 10.44 -0.88
C PHE A 100 -5.74 10.06 -0.25
N SER A 101 -5.71 9.24 0.80
CA SER A 101 -6.89 9.00 1.64
C SER A 101 -7.34 10.29 2.37
N ILE A 102 -6.39 11.15 2.77
CA ILE A 102 -6.72 12.47 3.37
C ILE A 102 -7.30 13.41 2.30
N ALA A 103 -6.71 13.47 1.11
CA ALA A 103 -7.23 14.28 0.01
C ALA A 103 -8.69 13.91 -0.35
N ASP A 104 -9.00 12.61 -0.44
CA ASP A 104 -10.36 12.13 -0.69
C ASP A 104 -11.36 12.60 0.39
N TYR A 105 -10.95 12.65 1.67
CA TYR A 105 -11.79 13.15 2.77
C TYR A 105 -12.08 14.65 2.66
N MET A 106 -11.11 15.43 2.19
CA MET A 106 -11.26 16.88 1.99
C MET A 106 -12.03 17.23 0.70
N ALA A 107 -12.67 16.25 0.05
CA ALA A 107 -13.31 16.37 -1.26
C ALA A 107 -12.35 16.82 -2.39
N GLU A 108 -11.05 16.61 -2.20
CA GLU A 108 -10.01 16.95 -3.16
C GLU A 108 -9.73 15.74 -4.06
N THR A 109 -9.43 15.99 -5.34
CA THR A 109 -9.07 14.89 -6.25
C THR A 109 -7.61 14.46 -6.00
N PRO A 110 -7.33 13.18 -5.67
CA PRO A 110 -5.97 12.71 -5.50
C PRO A 110 -5.17 12.78 -6.81
N PRO A 111 -3.84 12.92 -6.73
CA PRO A 111 -2.98 12.90 -7.90
C PRO A 111 -3.09 11.58 -8.67
N ASN A 112 -3.40 11.75 -9.94
CA ASN A 112 -3.09 10.83 -11.02
C ASN A 112 -2.43 11.69 -12.11
N PRO A 113 -1.19 11.43 -12.55
CA PRO A 113 -0.48 10.16 -12.51
C PRO A 113 0.68 10.04 -11.50
N GLY A 114 0.77 8.90 -10.81
CA GLY A 114 1.98 8.47 -10.07
C GLY A 114 2.87 7.52 -10.86
N ILE A 115 4.15 7.45 -10.52
CA ILE A 115 5.15 6.53 -11.10
C ILE A 115 5.81 5.75 -9.99
N ASN A 116 5.84 4.42 -10.12
CA ASN A 116 6.59 3.52 -9.25
C ASN A 116 7.68 2.82 -10.08
N ILE A 117 8.90 2.70 -9.56
CA ILE A 117 10.00 1.96 -10.16
C ILE A 117 10.61 1.08 -9.07
N TRP A 118 10.86 -0.19 -9.37
CA TRP A 118 11.48 -1.11 -8.43
C TRP A 118 12.52 -2.00 -9.10
N GLY A 119 13.45 -2.49 -8.30
CA GLY A 119 14.39 -3.53 -8.66
C GLY A 119 14.51 -4.56 -7.55
N ALA A 120 14.72 -5.80 -7.92
CA ALA A 120 14.95 -6.89 -6.97
C ALA A 120 16.07 -7.80 -7.47
N TYR A 121 16.87 -8.30 -6.53
CA TYR A 121 18.01 -9.16 -6.80
C TYR A 121 18.01 -10.38 -5.89
N ASN A 122 18.32 -11.54 -6.48
CA ASN A 122 18.49 -12.82 -5.80
C ASN A 122 19.97 -13.17 -5.63
N PHE A 123 20.44 -13.32 -4.40
CA PHE A 123 21.78 -13.77 -4.04
C PHE A 123 21.69 -15.14 -3.32
N GLY A 124 21.41 -16.18 -4.10
CA GLY A 124 21.33 -17.56 -3.61
C GLY A 124 20.08 -17.81 -2.79
N SER A 125 20.23 -18.02 -1.48
CA SER A 125 19.12 -18.25 -0.55
C SER A 125 18.53 -16.96 0.00
N ALA A 126 19.01 -15.80 -0.41
CA ALA A 126 18.50 -14.53 0.08
C ALA A 126 18.27 -13.53 -1.06
N ARG A 127 17.33 -12.62 -0.84
CA ARG A 127 16.75 -11.73 -1.84
C ARG A 127 16.64 -10.34 -1.24
N VAL A 128 16.92 -9.30 -2.04
CA VAL A 128 16.58 -7.90 -1.68
C VAL A 128 15.80 -7.24 -2.79
N GLY A 129 15.05 -6.22 -2.45
CA GLY A 129 14.42 -5.35 -3.42
C GLY A 129 14.27 -3.94 -2.88
N LEU A 130 14.32 -2.98 -3.79
CA LEU A 130 14.17 -1.56 -3.54
C LEU A 130 13.18 -0.99 -4.55
N GLY A 131 12.28 -0.14 -4.09
CA GLY A 131 11.32 0.58 -4.90
C GLY A 131 11.27 2.05 -4.52
N ILE A 132 10.96 2.89 -5.50
CA ILE A 132 10.63 4.29 -5.30
C ILE A 132 9.32 4.59 -6.01
N TYR A 133 8.42 5.25 -5.30
CA TYR A 133 7.19 5.78 -5.86
C TYR A 133 7.13 7.29 -5.69
N ARG A 134 6.62 7.97 -6.70
CA ARG A 134 6.39 9.41 -6.67
C ARG A 134 5.09 9.74 -7.39
N ALA A 135 4.27 10.57 -6.76
CA ALA A 135 3.12 11.19 -7.41
C ALA A 135 3.00 12.63 -6.94
N ALA A 136 2.48 13.48 -7.82
CA ALA A 136 2.20 14.87 -7.52
C ALA A 136 1.03 15.36 -8.37
N TYR A 137 0.26 16.29 -7.83
CA TYR A 137 -0.82 16.96 -8.53
C TYR A 137 -0.87 18.42 -8.12
N SER A 138 -1.25 19.25 -9.08
CA SER A 138 -1.57 20.63 -8.83
C SER A 138 -2.74 21.03 -9.70
N SER A 139 -3.66 21.76 -9.10
CA SER A 139 -4.77 22.41 -9.79
C SER A 139 -4.76 23.89 -9.46
N GLU A 140 -5.14 24.71 -10.43
CA GLU A 140 -5.31 26.15 -10.26
C GLU A 140 -6.65 26.55 -10.87
N GLN A 141 -7.49 27.20 -10.08
CA GLN A 141 -8.76 27.75 -10.50
C GLN A 141 -8.74 29.26 -10.28
N LYS A 142 -8.94 30.00 -11.37
CA LYS A 142 -9.08 31.45 -11.34
C LYS A 142 -10.56 31.82 -11.43
N ASP A 143 -11.07 32.52 -10.43
CA ASP A 143 -12.41 33.14 -10.50
C ASP A 143 -12.28 34.60 -10.95
N ASN A 144 -12.51 34.83 -12.25
CA ASN A 144 -12.48 36.16 -12.86
C ASN A 144 -13.55 37.12 -12.31
N GLY A 145 -14.56 36.61 -11.59
CA GLY A 145 -15.62 37.44 -10.99
C GLY A 145 -15.27 38.04 -9.63
N ASN A 146 -14.43 37.35 -8.86
CA ASN A 146 -14.07 37.72 -7.48
C ASN A 146 -12.57 38.00 -7.28
N ASN A 147 -11.76 37.91 -8.36
CA ASN A 147 -10.29 38.07 -8.32
C ASN A 147 -9.66 37.17 -7.24
N THR A 148 -10.16 35.93 -7.16
CA THR A 148 -9.69 34.92 -6.21
C THR A 148 -9.04 33.79 -6.99
N ASP A 149 -7.77 33.53 -6.70
CA ASP A 149 -6.99 32.44 -7.30
C ASP A 149 -6.84 31.33 -6.27
N ASN A 150 -7.42 30.16 -6.54
CA ASN A 150 -7.30 28.98 -5.69
C ASN A 150 -6.31 28.01 -6.31
N LYS A 151 -5.30 27.61 -5.54
CA LYS A 151 -4.26 26.68 -5.96
C LYS A 151 -4.18 25.52 -4.98
N TYR A 152 -4.32 24.33 -5.51
CA TYR A 152 -4.19 23.09 -4.75
C TYR A 152 -2.93 22.35 -5.20
N LYS A 153 -2.21 21.76 -4.25
CA LYS A 153 -1.01 20.95 -4.46
C LYS A 153 -1.02 19.75 -3.53
N SER A 154 -0.73 18.58 -4.08
CA SER A 154 -0.53 17.36 -3.29
C SER A 154 0.63 16.57 -3.86
N GLY A 155 1.33 15.83 -3.01
CA GLY A 155 2.45 15.00 -3.45
C GLY A 155 2.89 13.99 -2.41
N VAL A 156 3.44 12.90 -2.92
CA VAL A 156 4.03 11.82 -2.12
C VAL A 156 5.30 11.32 -2.78
N THR A 157 6.27 10.96 -1.95
CA THR A 157 7.45 10.20 -2.33
C THR A 157 7.62 9.05 -1.35
N SER A 158 7.62 7.83 -1.87
CA SER A 158 7.72 6.59 -1.10
C SER A 158 9.01 5.87 -1.46
N ILE A 159 9.74 5.42 -0.46
CA ILE A 159 10.91 4.55 -0.61
C ILE A 159 10.56 3.23 0.09
N ARG A 160 10.66 2.13 -0.64
CA ARG A 160 10.31 0.80 -0.16
C ARG A 160 11.53 -0.11 -0.27
N ALA A 161 11.90 -0.77 0.82
CA ALA A 161 12.94 -1.78 0.84
C ALA A 161 12.32 -3.12 1.27
N SER A 162 12.89 -4.23 0.81
CA SER A 162 12.46 -5.56 1.24
C SER A 162 13.61 -6.55 1.17
N ALA A 163 13.56 -7.55 2.03
CA ALA A 163 14.51 -8.64 2.07
C ALA A 163 13.79 -9.96 2.34
N GLY A 164 14.28 -11.06 1.76
CA GLY A 164 13.75 -12.40 2.00
C GLY A 164 14.88 -13.41 2.10
N VAL A 165 14.69 -14.45 2.91
CA VAL A 165 15.65 -15.55 3.09
C VAL A 165 14.90 -16.88 3.09
N ASP A 166 15.41 -17.84 2.33
CA ASP A 166 14.96 -19.22 2.34
C ASP A 166 15.60 -19.97 3.51
N ILE A 167 14.76 -20.48 4.42
CA ILE A 167 15.17 -21.11 5.68
C ILE A 167 14.32 -22.36 5.88
N LEU A 168 14.97 -23.51 6.11
CA LEU A 168 14.32 -24.79 6.47
C LEU A 168 13.23 -25.23 5.48
N GLY A 169 13.42 -25.00 4.18
CA GLY A 169 12.46 -25.34 3.13
C GLY A 169 11.29 -24.35 3.01
N GLY A 170 11.22 -23.35 3.89
CA GLY A 170 10.32 -22.22 3.81
C GLY A 170 11.01 -20.93 3.40
N THR A 171 10.27 -19.83 3.43
CA THR A 171 10.80 -18.49 3.16
C THR A 171 10.35 -17.53 4.26
N THR A 172 11.26 -16.70 4.77
CA THR A 172 10.90 -15.53 5.58
C THR A 172 11.13 -14.26 4.78
N GLU A 173 10.20 -13.32 4.84
CA GLU A 173 10.22 -12.07 4.08
C GLU A 173 9.92 -10.89 5.00
N THR A 174 10.64 -9.79 4.81
CA THR A 174 10.38 -8.52 5.45
C THR A 174 10.36 -7.40 4.43
N SER A 175 9.51 -6.40 4.67
CA SER A 175 9.51 -5.16 3.91
C SER A 175 9.39 -3.97 4.83
N PHE A 176 9.90 -2.85 4.35
CA PHE A 176 10.00 -1.59 5.04
C PHE A 176 9.64 -0.48 4.06
N ASN A 177 8.87 0.51 4.49
CA ASN A 177 8.60 1.71 3.72
C ASN A 177 8.78 2.97 4.55
N ILE A 178 9.24 4.03 3.88
CA ILE A 178 9.17 5.40 4.35
C ILE A 178 8.49 6.21 3.28
N ASP A 179 7.40 6.89 3.64
CA ASP A 179 6.65 7.73 2.73
C ASP A 179 6.66 9.17 3.24
N PHE A 180 7.14 10.08 2.41
CA PHE A 180 7.10 11.52 2.63
C PHE A 180 5.90 12.09 1.87
N ASN A 181 5.04 12.78 2.59
CA ASN A 181 3.73 13.22 2.16
C ASN A 181 3.62 14.73 2.37
N GLY A 182 3.02 15.45 1.42
CA GLY A 182 2.70 16.87 1.58
C GLY A 182 1.46 17.28 0.79
N LEU A 183 0.53 17.95 1.47
CA LEU A 183 -0.71 18.52 0.97
C LEU A 183 -0.73 20.01 1.27
N SER A 184 -1.12 20.83 0.31
CA SER A 184 -1.25 22.27 0.51
C SER A 184 -2.32 22.88 -0.40
N THR A 185 -3.12 23.75 0.20
CA THR A 185 -4.11 24.60 -0.45
C THR A 185 -3.74 26.05 -0.22
N GLU A 186 -3.68 26.82 -1.30
CA GLU A 186 -3.40 28.25 -1.31
C GLU A 186 -4.62 28.97 -1.91
N SER A 187 -5.09 30.03 -1.28
CA SER A 187 -6.14 30.90 -1.82
C SER A 187 -5.65 32.35 -1.78
N GLU A 188 -5.57 32.99 -2.93
CA GLU A 188 -5.22 34.41 -3.03
C GLU A 188 -6.49 35.23 -3.20
N ASN A 189 -6.68 36.25 -2.36
CA ASN A 189 -7.82 37.15 -2.45
C ASN A 189 -7.54 38.34 -3.39
N SER A 190 -8.57 39.16 -3.62
CA SER A 190 -8.49 40.35 -4.48
C SER A 190 -7.53 41.44 -4.01
N SER A 191 -7.01 41.34 -2.79
CA SER A 191 -5.99 42.23 -2.20
C SER A 191 -4.58 41.64 -2.28
N ASN A 192 -4.38 40.56 -3.07
CA ASN A 192 -3.14 39.79 -3.19
C ASN A 192 -2.64 39.25 -1.85
N GLN A 193 -3.55 38.98 -0.91
CA GLN A 193 -3.22 38.28 0.33
C GLN A 193 -3.45 36.80 0.11
N THR A 194 -2.56 35.97 0.64
CA THR A 194 -2.60 34.52 0.48
C THR A 194 -2.99 33.86 1.79
N TYR A 195 -4.09 33.11 1.77
CA TYR A 195 -4.40 32.09 2.76
C TYR A 195 -3.68 30.80 2.35
N THR A 196 -3.07 30.10 3.29
CA THR A 196 -2.47 28.78 3.07
C THR A 196 -2.93 27.83 4.15
N ASP A 197 -3.37 26.65 3.74
CA ASP A 197 -3.57 25.50 4.60
C ASP A 197 -2.63 24.40 4.10
N LYS A 198 -1.76 23.88 4.97
CA LYS A 198 -0.81 22.83 4.57
C LYS A 198 -0.68 21.78 5.66
N THR A 199 -0.55 20.53 5.21
CA THR A 199 -0.01 19.47 6.05
C THR A 199 1.51 19.58 6.07
N THR A 200 2.09 19.54 7.27
CA THR A 200 3.54 19.52 7.47
C THR A 200 3.96 18.22 8.15
N GLY A 201 5.20 17.79 7.87
CA GLY A 201 5.77 16.61 8.52
C GLY A 201 5.13 15.27 8.15
N GLY A 202 4.25 15.21 7.14
CA GLY A 202 3.56 13.99 6.70
C GLY A 202 4.52 12.84 6.42
N MET A 203 4.69 11.93 7.38
CA MET A 203 5.64 10.82 7.28
C MET A 203 4.97 9.51 7.67
N GLU A 204 4.99 8.55 6.76
CA GLU A 204 4.65 7.16 7.04
C GLU A 204 5.93 6.35 7.25
N ILE A 205 5.97 5.53 8.28
CA ILE A 205 6.96 4.47 8.43
C ILE A 205 6.21 3.16 8.58
N GLY A 206 6.49 2.20 7.71
CA GLY A 206 5.91 0.88 7.74
C GLY A 206 6.95 -0.22 7.80
N LEU A 207 6.63 -1.29 8.51
CA LEU A 207 7.38 -2.53 8.60
C LEU A 207 6.43 -3.70 8.42
N ARG A 208 6.85 -4.70 7.67
CA ARG A 208 6.13 -5.97 7.51
C ARG A 208 7.09 -7.12 7.67
N LEU A 209 6.60 -8.19 8.27
CA LEU A 209 7.25 -9.49 8.40
C LEU A 209 6.23 -10.57 8.05
N ARG A 210 6.63 -11.54 7.24
CA ARG A 210 5.87 -12.76 7.00
C ARG A 210 6.80 -13.95 6.84
N ALA A 211 6.33 -15.14 7.19
CA ALA A 211 7.05 -16.38 6.91
C ALA A 211 6.13 -17.36 6.20
N PHE A 212 6.68 -18.23 5.37
CA PHE A 212 6.01 -19.33 4.68
C PHE A 212 6.64 -20.61 5.20
N ILE A 213 5.97 -21.25 6.15
CA ILE A 213 6.50 -22.39 6.90
C ILE A 213 5.85 -23.67 6.37
N PRO A 214 6.62 -24.59 5.78
CA PRO A 214 6.08 -25.89 5.34
C PRO A 214 5.52 -26.67 6.54
N ALA A 215 4.26 -27.08 6.46
CA ALA A 215 3.58 -27.92 7.45
C ALA A 215 3.18 -29.30 6.87
N GLY A 216 3.53 -29.55 5.61
CA GLY A 216 3.34 -30.78 4.85
C GLY A 216 3.66 -30.53 3.38
N ASP A 217 3.57 -31.56 2.54
CA ASP A 217 3.98 -31.47 1.13
C ASP A 217 3.20 -30.41 0.34
N ASN A 218 1.94 -30.18 0.69
CA ASN A 218 1.03 -29.25 0.01
C ASN A 218 0.42 -28.20 0.96
N VAL A 219 1.04 -27.96 2.12
CA VAL A 219 0.50 -27.07 3.15
C VAL A 219 1.60 -26.17 3.70
N GLU A 220 1.36 -24.87 3.67
CA GLU A 220 2.19 -23.85 4.29
C GLU A 220 1.39 -23.06 5.33
N ILE A 221 2.01 -22.79 6.48
CA ILE A 221 1.49 -21.86 7.48
C ILE A 221 2.20 -20.52 7.27
N VAL A 222 1.42 -19.45 7.23
CA VAL A 222 1.87 -18.10 6.91
C VAL A 222 1.58 -17.16 8.07
N PRO A 223 2.40 -17.13 9.13
CA PRO A 223 2.33 -16.07 10.12
C PRO A 223 2.81 -14.76 9.48
N ASN A 224 2.13 -13.66 9.81
CA ASN A 224 2.51 -12.33 9.38
C ASN A 224 2.24 -11.29 10.48
N ALA A 225 3.02 -10.23 10.44
CA ALA A 225 2.82 -9.03 11.22
C ALA A 225 3.17 -7.83 10.34
N ALA A 226 2.35 -6.79 10.39
CA ALA A 226 2.66 -5.50 9.80
C ALA A 226 2.39 -4.40 10.83
N PHE A 227 3.22 -3.38 10.79
CA PHE A 227 3.11 -2.19 11.60
C PHE A 227 3.27 -0.99 10.69
N SER A 228 2.44 0.02 10.84
CA SER A 228 2.70 1.32 10.24
C SER A 228 2.32 2.43 11.19
N THR A 229 3.06 3.54 11.09
CA THR A 229 2.72 4.80 11.73
C THR A 229 2.68 5.86 10.65
N PHE A 230 1.69 6.73 10.69
CA PHE A 230 1.61 7.93 9.88
C PHE A 230 1.39 9.12 10.80
N SER A 231 2.26 10.11 10.69
CA SER A 231 2.17 11.33 11.50
C SER A 231 2.21 12.56 10.60
N TYR A 232 1.43 13.57 10.95
CA TYR A 232 1.41 14.88 10.30
C TYR A 232 0.90 15.95 11.27
N SER A 233 1.20 17.21 10.96
CA SER A 233 0.56 18.37 11.60
C SER A 233 -0.05 19.27 10.52
N GLU A 234 -0.94 20.16 10.93
CA GLU A 234 -1.55 21.14 10.03
C GLU A 234 -1.05 22.54 10.38
N GLU A 235 -0.70 23.33 9.38
CA GLU A 235 -0.32 24.72 9.55
C GLU A 235 -1.23 25.58 8.66
N ILE A 236 -1.90 26.54 9.28
CA ILE A 236 -2.71 27.54 8.59
C ILE A 236 -2.03 28.90 8.67
N ASN A 237 -1.82 29.51 7.52
CA ASN A 237 -1.45 30.90 7.39
C ASN A 237 -2.65 31.70 6.88
N ASP A 238 -3.17 32.62 7.69
CA ASP A 238 -4.34 33.42 7.31
C ASP A 238 -3.98 34.55 6.33
N TYR A 239 -5.00 35.23 5.78
CA TYR A 239 -4.80 36.37 4.87
C TYR A 239 -4.04 37.55 5.52
N SER A 240 -3.91 37.59 6.84
CA SER A 240 -3.16 38.62 7.57
C SER A 240 -1.70 38.22 7.80
N GLY A 241 -1.29 37.01 7.40
CA GLY A 241 0.04 36.47 7.61
C GLY A 241 0.25 35.85 8.99
N ASN A 242 -0.82 35.60 9.76
CA ASN A 242 -0.72 34.91 11.05
C ASN A 242 -0.63 33.41 10.81
N ILE A 243 0.37 32.78 11.41
CA ILE A 243 0.59 31.34 11.35
C ILE A 243 -0.03 30.70 12.61
N THR A 244 -0.87 29.69 12.40
CA THR A 244 -1.45 28.86 13.45
C THR A 244 -1.15 27.39 13.15
N ASP A 245 -0.46 26.73 14.08
CA ASP A 245 -0.21 25.29 14.01
C ASP A 245 -1.32 24.53 14.74
N PHE A 246 -1.88 23.50 14.11
CA PHE A 246 -2.93 22.64 14.64
C PHE A 246 -2.43 21.21 14.77
N GLY A 247 -2.44 20.72 16.01
CA GLY A 247 -2.34 19.30 16.39
C GLY A 247 -1.10 18.56 15.90
N ASP A 248 -0.77 17.47 16.58
CA ASP A 248 0.14 16.46 16.04
C ASP A 248 -0.68 15.20 15.86
N TYR A 249 -1.17 14.97 14.65
CA TYR A 249 -2.00 13.82 14.34
C TYR A 249 -1.12 12.60 14.12
N THR A 250 -1.43 11.50 14.79
CA THR A 250 -0.73 10.23 14.56
C THR A 250 -1.72 9.08 14.46
N ASN A 251 -1.57 8.30 13.41
CA ASN A 251 -2.28 7.05 13.20
C ASN A 251 -1.29 5.89 13.23
N MET A 252 -1.49 4.95 14.16
CA MET A 252 -0.73 3.71 14.22
C MET A 252 -1.63 2.53 13.88
N ASN A 253 -1.15 1.67 12.98
CA ASN A 253 -1.80 0.42 12.61
C ASN A 253 -0.89 -0.74 12.97
N LEU A 254 -1.44 -1.73 13.67
CA LEU A 254 -0.79 -3.01 13.91
C LEU A 254 -1.70 -4.12 13.37
N ASP A 255 -1.21 -4.81 12.35
CA ASP A 255 -1.81 -6.01 11.79
C ASP A 255 -1.03 -7.23 12.26
N ILE A 256 -1.71 -8.21 12.85
CA ILE A 256 -1.13 -9.52 13.12
C ILE A 256 -2.07 -10.57 12.53
N GLY A 257 -1.50 -11.49 11.76
CA GLY A 257 -2.28 -12.53 11.12
C GLY A 257 -1.56 -13.85 11.04
N CYS A 258 -2.34 -14.90 10.82
CA CYS A 258 -1.84 -16.20 10.43
C CYS A 258 -2.77 -16.78 9.39
N ALA A 259 -2.20 -17.34 8.34
CA ALA A 259 -2.93 -18.04 7.32
C ALA A 259 -2.39 -19.44 7.07
N VAL A 260 -3.20 -20.24 6.40
CA VAL A 260 -2.84 -21.53 5.85
C VAL A 260 -3.03 -21.47 4.34
N ASN A 261 -1.97 -21.81 3.62
CA ASN A 261 -1.95 -21.94 2.18
C ASN A 261 -1.91 -23.43 1.84
N THR A 262 -2.86 -23.92 1.05
CA THR A 262 -2.82 -25.31 0.58
C THR A 262 -3.03 -25.41 -0.92
N GLN A 263 -2.19 -26.23 -1.55
CA GLN A 263 -2.37 -26.63 -2.94
C GLN A 263 -3.30 -27.85 -2.98
N ILE A 264 -4.43 -27.73 -3.67
CA ILE A 264 -5.46 -28.78 -3.78
C ILE A 264 -5.37 -29.51 -5.13
N LEU A 265 -4.97 -28.80 -6.20
CA LEU A 265 -4.74 -29.32 -7.55
C LEU A 265 -3.52 -28.61 -8.16
N ASP A 266 -3.02 -29.08 -9.31
CA ASP A 266 -1.91 -28.44 -10.04
C ASP A 266 -2.13 -26.93 -10.25
N ASP A 267 -3.40 -26.51 -10.46
CA ASP A 267 -3.81 -25.12 -10.66
C ASP A 267 -4.77 -24.58 -9.57
N GLY A 268 -5.05 -25.35 -8.51
CA GLY A 268 -6.10 -25.07 -7.53
C GLY A 268 -5.57 -24.82 -6.12
N VAL A 269 -5.90 -23.66 -5.52
CA VAL A 269 -5.42 -23.22 -4.20
C VAL A 269 -6.61 -22.88 -3.30
N ILE A 270 -6.54 -23.28 -2.02
CA ILE A 270 -7.38 -22.68 -0.97
C ILE A 270 -6.48 -21.99 0.05
N SER A 271 -6.84 -20.76 0.35
CA SER A 271 -6.13 -19.85 1.24
C SER A 271 -7.12 -19.37 2.28
N LEU A 272 -6.91 -19.75 3.55
CA LEU A 272 -7.73 -19.34 4.68
C LEU A 272 -6.84 -18.63 5.70
N GLY A 273 -7.30 -17.53 6.27
CA GLY A 273 -6.52 -16.82 7.27
C GLY A 273 -7.37 -15.98 8.22
N LEU A 274 -6.82 -15.74 9.40
CA LEU A 274 -7.36 -14.83 10.41
C LEU A 274 -6.34 -13.73 10.66
N GLY A 275 -6.81 -12.49 10.68
CA GLY A 275 -6.02 -11.30 10.98
C GLY A 275 -6.77 -10.42 11.97
N MET A 276 -6.02 -9.73 12.83
CA MET A 276 -6.53 -8.65 13.67
C MET A 276 -5.80 -7.38 13.25
N ASN A 277 -6.57 -6.33 13.01
CA ASN A 277 -6.07 -4.97 12.79
C ASN A 277 -6.43 -4.13 14.02
N MET A 278 -5.45 -3.45 14.59
CA MET A 278 -5.64 -2.46 15.64
C MET A 278 -5.21 -1.09 15.12
N ILE A 279 -6.14 -0.13 15.16
CA ILE A 279 -5.93 1.26 14.75
C ILE A 279 -5.98 2.11 16.02
N ASN A 280 -4.90 2.84 16.31
CA ASN A 280 -4.91 3.91 17.30
C ASN A 280 -4.78 5.25 16.57
N THR A 281 -5.68 6.17 16.88
CA THR A 281 -5.68 7.54 16.36
C THR A 281 -5.65 8.49 17.55
N ASP A 282 -4.60 9.29 17.63
CA ASP A 282 -4.51 10.40 18.59
C ASP A 282 -4.63 11.71 17.81
N ASP A 283 -5.58 12.55 18.24
CA ASP A 283 -5.87 13.91 17.73
C ASP A 283 -5.40 14.98 18.73
#